data_AF-A0A6J4SDN1-F1
#
_entry.id   AF-A0A6J4SDN1-F1
#
_cell.length_a   1.000
_cell.length_b   1.000
_cell.length_c   1.000
_cell.angle_alpha   90.00
_cell.angle_beta   90.00
_cell.angle_gamma   90.00
#
_symmetry.space_group_name_H-M   'P 1'
#
loop_
_entity.id
_entity.type
_entity.pdbx_description
1 polymer ?
#
loop_
_entity_poly.entity_id
_entity_poly.type
_entity_poly.pdbx_seq_one_letter_code
_entity_poly.pdbx_strand_id
1 'polypeptide(L)'
;MFEARSGGRKPRRGVDLSGDGAARRLSRRRFVRGAAAGISVLSVTGLLALPRGGAASAQAVAQPDALHRRVRAELGRFTGWLQVNGVDGYVGEVGWPDDYAGDAGRWNALAKAWFADADAANLWVTQWATGEWWGMGYKLAPYEDRRFPGDSPNGVDSADTQAEVTEAHPTTPSYLRGVNVSGAEFGAPFSTEPTSGFSNRHLGRYDRACHYVGDYYVEHNGCGVRYPIGSRRLPIRFFVDLWRRLSASFRGAPGIAGYGLMNEPARVPRVGDLSPARVWENASQRALDAIRSGGDGRLVLVQGYEWAGAQRWPANHPEA
;
A
#
# COMPACT_ATOMS: atom_id res chain seq x y z
N MET A 1 8.46 4.34 -2.57
CA MET A 1 7.97 5.23 -3.64
C MET A 1 9.16 6.02 -4.14
N PHE A 2 9.49 5.89 -5.42
CA PHE A 2 10.32 6.89 -6.08
C PHE A 2 9.41 8.04 -6.48
N GLU A 3 9.48 9.16 -5.76
CA GLU A 3 8.91 10.42 -6.23
C GLU A 3 9.99 11.15 -7.04
N ALA A 4 9.88 11.17 -8.37
CA ALA A 4 10.74 11.98 -9.22
C ALA A 4 10.00 13.27 -9.60
N ARG A 5 10.09 14.31 -8.76
CA ARG A 5 9.64 15.66 -9.14
C ARG A 5 10.70 16.34 -9.98
N SER A 6 10.48 16.49 -11.29
CA SER A 6 11.26 17.43 -12.10
C SER A 6 10.81 18.87 -11.78
N GLY A 7 11.66 19.62 -11.09
CA GLY A 7 11.45 21.04 -10.83
C GLY A 7 11.39 21.86 -12.11
N GLY A 8 10.23 22.46 -12.40
CA GLY A 8 10.06 23.39 -13.52
C GLY A 8 10.60 24.78 -13.16
N ARG A 9 11.73 25.16 -13.76
CA ARG A 9 12.14 26.57 -13.86
C ARG A 9 12.14 26.96 -15.34
N LYS A 10 11.34 27.98 -15.68
CA LYS A 10 11.17 28.53 -17.04
C LYS A 10 12.53 28.90 -17.70
N PRO A 11 12.71 28.71 -19.02
CA PRO A 11 13.94 29.07 -19.71
C PRO A 11 13.99 30.56 -20.06
N ARG A 12 15.18 31.15 -19.91
CA ARG A 12 15.61 32.35 -20.64
C ARG A 12 16.59 31.91 -21.74
N ARG A 13 16.53 32.63 -22.87
CA ARG A 13 17.14 32.37 -24.17
C ARG A 13 18.66 32.16 -24.13
N GLY A 14 19.13 31.30 -25.05
CA GLY A 14 20.22 31.66 -25.97
C GLY A 14 21.51 30.85 -25.89
N VAL A 15 21.84 30.29 -27.06
CA VAL A 15 23.17 29.97 -27.63
C VAL A 15 23.60 28.49 -27.61
N ASP A 16 23.71 28.00 -28.84
CA ASP A 16 24.24 26.73 -29.35
C ASP A 16 25.78 26.74 -29.34
N LEU A 17 26.39 25.65 -28.86
CA LEU A 17 27.73 25.19 -29.25
C LEU A 17 27.84 23.66 -29.06
N SER A 18 28.00 22.98 -30.19
CA SER A 18 28.64 21.68 -30.46
C SER A 18 29.54 21.02 -29.39
N GLY A 19 29.52 19.68 -29.38
CA GLY A 19 30.70 18.87 -28.98
C GLY A 19 30.45 17.63 -28.11
N ASP A 20 30.61 16.46 -28.74
CA ASP A 20 31.14 15.17 -28.23
C ASP A 20 30.75 14.58 -26.86
N GLY A 21 30.12 13.40 -26.96
CA GLY A 21 30.56 12.14 -26.37
C GLY A 21 31.21 12.11 -24.98
N ALA A 22 30.48 11.59 -23.99
CA ALA A 22 31.01 10.61 -23.04
C ALA A 22 29.89 10.03 -22.16
N ALA A 23 29.67 8.73 -22.28
CA ALA A 23 28.95 7.95 -21.28
C ALA A 23 29.72 8.04 -19.95
N ARG A 24 29.09 8.53 -18.88
CA ARG A 24 29.61 8.44 -17.52
C ARG A 24 28.58 7.83 -16.59
N ARG A 25 28.85 6.58 -16.21
CA ARG A 25 28.32 5.89 -15.03
C ARG A 25 28.53 6.77 -13.79
N LEU A 26 27.50 6.94 -12.97
CA LEU A 26 27.62 7.58 -11.65
C LEU A 26 27.75 6.49 -10.57
N SER A 27 28.94 6.40 -9.97
CA SER A 27 29.25 5.56 -8.82
C SER A 27 29.10 6.34 -7.51
N ARG A 28 28.59 5.66 -6.47
CA ARG A 28 28.48 6.10 -5.08
C ARG A 28 29.79 6.70 -4.54
N ARG A 29 29.67 7.84 -3.83
CA ARG A 29 30.46 8.34 -2.67
C ARG A 29 30.71 9.85 -2.80
N ARG A 30 30.02 10.64 -1.96
CA ARG A 30 30.59 11.81 -1.27
C ARG A 30 29.76 12.13 -0.04
N PHE A 31 30.46 12.13 1.09
CA PHE A 31 30.01 12.26 2.47
C PHE A 31 30.73 13.49 3.05
N VAL A 32 30.04 14.21 3.95
CA VAL A 32 30.48 15.22 4.95
C VAL A 32 30.79 16.65 4.51
N ARG A 33 29.98 17.58 5.06
CA ARG A 33 30.32 18.72 5.94
C ARG A 33 28.99 19.39 6.38
N GLY A 34 28.71 19.76 7.62
CA GLY A 34 29.53 19.80 8.83
C GLY A 34 28.67 19.93 10.10
N ALA A 35 29.33 19.71 11.24
CA ALA A 35 28.79 19.90 12.58
C ALA A 35 29.47 21.11 13.24
N ALA A 36 28.68 21.89 13.99
CA ALA A 36 29.02 22.77 15.12
C ALA A 36 27.77 23.66 15.37
N ALA A 37 27.29 23.99 16.56
CA ALA A 37 27.64 23.72 17.94
C ALA A 37 26.42 24.14 18.80
N GLY A 38 26.30 23.65 20.04
CA GLY A 38 25.25 24.11 20.96
C GLY A 38 25.13 23.27 22.22
N ILE A 39 26.18 23.25 23.04
CA ILE A 39 26.13 22.78 24.43
C ILE A 39 25.65 23.97 25.28
N SER A 40 24.54 23.80 26.01
CA SER A 40 24.17 24.69 27.10
C SER A 40 24.16 23.90 28.40
N VAL A 41 25.08 24.28 29.28
CA VAL A 41 25.20 23.87 30.68
C VAL A 41 24.13 24.60 31.49
N LEU A 42 23.41 23.89 32.36
CA LEU A 42 22.67 24.50 33.47
C LEU A 42 23.08 23.81 34.77
N SER A 43 23.87 24.54 35.56
CA SER A 43 24.18 24.26 36.95
C SER A 43 23.02 24.74 37.82
N VAL A 44 22.48 23.88 38.70
CA VAL A 44 21.73 24.32 39.89
C VAL A 44 22.17 23.46 41.06
N THR A 45 22.78 24.09 42.06
CA THR A 45 23.14 23.49 43.34
C THR A 45 22.13 23.91 44.41
N GLY A 46 21.47 22.92 45.02
CA GLY A 46 21.08 22.89 46.43
C GLY A 46 19.79 23.59 46.88
N LEU A 47 18.82 22.82 47.37
CA LEU A 47 18.50 22.76 48.82
C LEU A 47 17.58 21.55 49.13
N LEU A 48 17.91 20.85 50.21
CA LEU A 48 17.16 19.73 50.78
C LEU A 48 15.80 20.18 51.35
N ALA A 49 14.73 19.57 50.89
CA ALA A 49 13.49 19.41 51.65
C ALA A 49 12.83 18.09 51.24
N LEU A 50 12.82 17.11 52.15
CA LEU A 50 12.09 15.84 51.98
C LEU A 50 10.60 16.06 52.31
N PRO A 51 9.65 15.77 51.41
CA PRO A 51 8.28 15.53 51.80
C PRO A 51 8.14 14.05 52.20
N ARG A 52 7.66 13.84 53.41
CA ARG A 52 7.17 12.55 53.89
C ARG A 52 5.94 12.13 53.07
N GLY A 53 5.88 10.84 52.75
CA GLY A 53 4.63 10.07 52.74
C GLY A 53 3.64 10.41 51.63
N GLY A 54 3.79 9.72 50.51
CA GLY A 54 2.78 9.60 49.47
C GLY A 54 3.29 8.66 48.41
N ALA A 55 3.12 7.34 48.62
CA ALA A 55 3.36 6.36 47.57
C ALA A 55 2.29 6.55 46.49
N ALA A 56 2.51 7.53 45.61
CA ALA A 56 1.93 7.49 44.28
C ALA A 56 2.52 6.25 43.64
N SER A 57 1.73 5.18 43.58
CA SER A 57 2.01 4.03 42.74
C SER A 57 2.18 4.57 41.32
N ALA A 58 3.43 4.77 40.90
CA ALA A 58 3.75 4.88 39.50
C ALA A 58 3.19 3.60 38.87
N GLN A 59 2.05 3.71 38.21
CA GLN A 59 1.53 2.64 37.37
C GLN A 59 2.66 2.33 36.41
N ALA A 60 3.36 1.23 36.65
CA ALA A 60 4.35 0.73 35.72
C ALA A 60 3.62 0.62 34.39
N VAL A 61 4.01 1.43 33.41
CA VAL A 61 3.45 1.36 32.06
C VAL A 61 3.64 -0.09 31.65
N ALA A 62 2.53 -0.84 31.60
CA ALA A 62 2.56 -2.26 31.32
C ALA A 62 3.29 -2.44 29.99
N GLN A 63 4.41 -3.16 30.02
CA GLN A 63 5.20 -3.37 28.81
C GLN A 63 4.29 -4.01 27.76
N PRO A 64 4.30 -3.53 26.51
CA PRO A 64 3.44 -4.07 25.46
C PRO A 64 3.66 -5.57 25.34
N ASP A 65 2.58 -6.34 25.16
CA ASP A 65 2.68 -7.80 25.10
C ASP A 65 3.49 -8.29 23.88
N ALA A 66 3.72 -9.61 23.78
CA ALA A 66 4.53 -10.18 22.71
C ALA A 66 3.98 -9.88 21.30
N LEU A 67 2.66 -9.77 21.17
CA LEU A 67 2.01 -9.45 19.90
C LEU A 67 2.26 -7.99 19.54
N HIS A 68 2.08 -7.06 20.49
CA HIS A 68 2.41 -5.64 20.29
C HIS A 68 3.85 -5.45 19.82
N ARG A 69 4.81 -6.10 20.49
CA ARG A 69 6.22 -6.00 20.13
C ARG A 69 6.49 -6.54 18.73
N ARG A 70 5.93 -7.71 18.38
CA ARG A 70 6.14 -8.32 17.06
C ARG A 70 5.61 -7.44 15.94
N VAL A 71 4.34 -7.06 16.00
CA VAL A 71 3.65 -6.34 14.92
C VAL A 71 4.24 -4.95 14.70
N ARG A 72 4.59 -4.23 15.78
CA ARG A 72 5.26 -2.92 15.67
C ARG A 72 6.69 -3.05 15.15
N ALA A 73 7.44 -4.09 15.55
CA ALA A 73 8.76 -4.34 15.00
C ALA A 73 8.72 -4.71 13.50
N GLU A 74 7.70 -5.43 13.07
CA GLU A 74 7.45 -5.76 11.66
C GLU A 74 7.21 -4.49 10.82
N LEU A 75 6.37 -3.57 11.30
CA LEU A 75 6.21 -2.25 10.67
C LEU A 75 7.54 -1.46 10.66
N GLY A 76 8.24 -1.45 11.80
CA GLY A 76 9.52 -0.75 11.97
C GLY A 76 10.60 -1.18 10.98
N ARG A 77 10.59 -2.44 10.53
CA ARG A 77 11.51 -2.91 9.46
C ARG A 77 11.27 -2.18 8.14
N PHE A 78 10.00 -1.97 7.78
CA PHE A 78 9.65 -1.27 6.56
C PHE A 78 9.88 0.24 6.69
N THR A 79 9.36 0.87 7.74
CA THR A 79 9.53 2.33 7.93
C THR A 79 10.98 2.73 8.14
N GLY A 80 11.78 1.90 8.82
CA GLY A 80 13.23 2.08 8.90
C GLY A 80 13.92 1.98 7.55
N TRP A 81 13.50 1.04 6.69
CA TRP A 81 14.02 0.95 5.32
C TRP A 81 13.66 2.18 4.49
N LEU A 82 12.43 2.68 4.58
CA LEU A 82 11.99 3.92 3.92
C LEU A 82 12.86 5.10 4.35
N GLN A 83 13.07 5.26 5.66
CA GLN A 83 13.89 6.33 6.22
C GLN A 83 15.35 6.27 5.74
N VAL A 84 15.97 5.08 5.76
CA VAL A 84 17.35 4.90 5.30
C VAL A 84 17.52 5.22 3.82
N ASN A 85 16.50 4.92 3.01
CA ASN A 85 16.55 5.15 1.56
C ASN A 85 15.98 6.52 1.14
N GLY A 86 15.38 7.28 2.06
CA GLY A 86 14.83 8.61 1.80
C GLY A 86 13.66 8.58 0.79
N VAL A 87 12.79 7.58 0.90
CA VAL A 87 11.67 7.34 -0.02
C VAL A 87 10.36 7.24 0.75
N ASP A 88 9.26 7.71 0.15
CA ASP A 88 7.93 7.57 0.74
C ASP A 88 7.43 6.13 0.62
N GLY A 89 6.55 5.69 1.51
CA GLY A 89 6.00 4.33 1.49
C GLY A 89 4.50 4.30 1.67
N TYR A 90 3.96 3.12 1.43
CA TYR A 90 2.54 2.85 1.55
C TYR A 90 2.36 1.42 2.06
N VAL A 91 1.49 1.23 3.05
CA VAL A 91 0.95 -0.07 3.45
C VAL A 91 -0.49 -0.13 2.95
N GLY A 92 -0.74 -1.02 2.00
CA GLY A 92 -2.04 -1.12 1.34
C GLY A 92 -3.12 -1.79 2.14
N GLU A 93 -2.74 -2.58 3.11
CA GLU A 93 -3.61 -3.56 3.71
C GLU A 93 -3.17 -3.74 5.16
N VAL A 94 -3.99 -3.22 6.08
CA VAL A 94 -3.84 -3.44 7.52
C VAL A 94 -5.22 -3.70 8.13
N GLY A 95 -5.37 -4.83 8.82
CA GLY A 95 -6.63 -5.24 9.43
C GLY A 95 -6.42 -5.95 10.75
N TRP A 96 -7.40 -5.87 11.62
CA TRP A 96 -7.47 -6.59 12.88
C TRP A 96 -8.92 -7.00 13.17
N PRO A 97 -9.13 -8.01 14.02
CA PRO A 97 -10.47 -8.45 14.39
C PRO A 97 -11.30 -7.34 15.05
N ASP A 98 -12.62 -7.38 14.81
CA ASP A 98 -13.63 -6.68 15.62
C ASP A 98 -13.77 -7.34 17.01
N ASP A 99 -14.95 -7.37 17.64
CA ASP A 99 -15.14 -7.81 19.03
C ASP A 99 -15.54 -9.30 19.17
N TYR A 100 -15.14 -10.15 18.24
CA TYR A 100 -15.59 -11.56 18.18
C TYR A 100 -15.33 -12.38 19.45
N ALA A 101 -14.29 -12.05 20.22
CA ALA A 101 -13.96 -12.75 21.47
C ALA A 101 -14.11 -11.84 22.70
N GLY A 102 -14.78 -10.68 22.59
CA GLY A 102 -14.85 -9.68 23.66
C GLY A 102 -13.51 -9.00 23.92
N ASP A 103 -12.61 -8.99 22.93
CA ASP A 103 -11.23 -8.52 23.03
C ASP A 103 -10.91 -7.32 22.12
N ALA A 104 -11.92 -6.65 21.54
CA ALA A 104 -11.74 -5.48 20.68
C ALA A 104 -10.89 -4.39 21.35
N GLY A 105 -11.05 -4.16 22.66
CA GLY A 105 -10.23 -3.19 23.39
C GLY A 105 -8.73 -3.48 23.32
N ARG A 106 -8.32 -4.76 23.28
CA ARG A 106 -6.91 -5.15 23.14
C ARG A 106 -6.43 -5.00 21.70
N TRP A 107 -7.24 -5.39 20.72
CA TRP A 107 -6.93 -5.20 19.31
C TRP A 107 -6.82 -3.72 18.94
N ASN A 108 -7.75 -2.89 19.39
CA ASN A 108 -7.72 -1.44 19.18
C ASN A 108 -6.54 -0.78 19.89
N ALA A 109 -6.13 -1.25 21.07
CA ALA A 109 -4.91 -0.75 21.72
C ALA A 109 -3.65 -1.04 20.89
N LEU A 110 -3.55 -2.22 20.26
CA LEU A 110 -2.48 -2.53 19.33
C LEU A 110 -2.55 -1.65 18.07
N ALA A 111 -3.73 -1.56 17.46
CA ALA A 111 -3.93 -0.77 16.25
C ALA A 111 -3.60 0.71 16.48
N LYS A 112 -4.03 1.32 17.60
CA LYS A 112 -3.67 2.70 17.99
C LYS A 112 -2.17 2.89 18.08
N ALA A 113 -1.45 1.95 18.69
CA ALA A 113 0.01 2.02 18.77
C ALA A 113 0.69 1.84 17.39
N TRP A 114 0.13 1.00 16.52
CA TRP A 114 0.62 0.78 15.16
C TRP A 114 0.40 2.01 14.27
N PHE A 115 -0.77 2.64 14.32
CA PHE A 115 -1.06 3.86 13.55
C PHE A 115 -0.25 5.05 14.06
N ALA A 116 -0.01 5.16 15.37
CA ALA A 116 0.93 6.15 15.90
C ALA A 116 2.35 5.99 15.32
N ASP A 117 2.85 4.74 15.17
CA ASP A 117 4.14 4.49 14.52
C ASP A 117 4.10 4.82 13.02
N ALA A 118 2.98 4.55 12.33
CA ALA A 118 2.79 4.87 10.92
C ALA A 118 2.72 6.38 10.66
N ASP A 119 2.02 7.13 11.51
CA ASP A 119 1.94 8.59 11.47
C ASP A 119 3.32 9.22 11.67
N ALA A 120 4.08 8.75 12.67
CA ALA A 120 5.44 9.22 12.93
C ALA A 120 6.39 9.00 11.73
N ALA A 121 6.10 8.01 10.89
CA ALA A 121 6.85 7.70 9.67
C ALA A 121 6.31 8.40 8.41
N ASN A 122 5.25 9.23 8.50
CA ASN A 122 4.51 9.78 7.36
C ASN A 122 4.06 8.70 6.34
N LEU A 123 3.78 7.50 6.84
CA LEU A 123 3.47 6.36 5.99
C LEU A 123 2.04 6.46 5.47
N TRP A 124 1.79 6.25 4.19
CA TRP A 124 0.43 6.13 3.66
C TRP A 124 -0.16 4.78 4.04
N VAL A 125 -1.43 4.75 4.45
CA VAL A 125 -2.06 3.53 4.95
C VAL A 125 -3.49 3.42 4.42
N THR A 126 -3.86 2.25 3.91
CA THR A 126 -5.26 1.88 3.69
C THR A 126 -5.63 0.73 4.61
N GLN A 127 -6.74 0.89 5.34
CA GLN A 127 -7.28 -0.16 6.19
C GLN A 127 -7.90 -1.25 5.31
N TRP A 128 -7.65 -2.49 5.71
CA TRP A 128 -8.41 -3.65 5.26
C TRP A 128 -9.86 -3.54 5.72
N ALA A 129 -10.78 -4.25 5.12
CA ALA A 129 -11.44 -3.78 3.92
C ALA A 129 -12.94 -3.85 4.24
N THR A 130 -13.77 -3.12 3.51
CA THR A 130 -15.24 -3.21 3.63
C THR A 130 -15.84 -3.60 2.29
N GLY A 131 -17.03 -4.20 2.32
CA GLY A 131 -17.77 -4.46 1.10
C GLY A 131 -19.23 -4.73 1.36
N GLU A 132 -20.08 -4.20 0.50
CA GLU A 132 -21.51 -4.19 0.74
C GLU A 132 -22.15 -5.59 0.67
N TRP A 133 -21.47 -6.57 0.06
CA TRP A 133 -22.00 -7.93 -0.06
C TRP A 133 -21.53 -8.89 1.02
N TRP A 134 -20.79 -8.40 2.03
CA TRP A 134 -20.12 -9.27 3.01
C TRP A 134 -20.98 -9.60 4.24
N GLY A 135 -22.09 -8.87 4.42
CA GLY A 135 -22.94 -8.98 5.60
C GLY A 135 -22.19 -8.64 6.90
N MET A 136 -22.74 -9.08 8.04
CA MET A 136 -22.20 -8.78 9.38
C MET A 136 -21.27 -9.87 9.95
N GLY A 137 -20.77 -10.76 9.09
CA GLY A 137 -20.02 -11.95 9.50
C GLY A 137 -18.51 -11.84 9.28
N TYR A 138 -18.06 -10.78 8.62
CA TYR A 138 -16.67 -10.70 8.17
C TYR A 138 -15.79 -10.05 9.23
N LYS A 139 -14.82 -10.82 9.74
CA LYS A 139 -14.15 -10.46 10.99
C LYS A 139 -13.24 -9.25 10.97
N LEU A 140 -12.89 -8.81 9.77
CA LEU A 140 -11.93 -7.73 9.55
C LEU A 140 -12.58 -6.54 8.87
N ALA A 141 -13.91 -6.54 8.72
CA ALA A 141 -14.64 -5.38 8.24
C ALA A 141 -14.51 -4.25 9.28
N PRO A 142 -14.09 -3.04 8.89
CA PRO A 142 -14.20 -1.86 9.74
C PRO A 142 -15.56 -1.17 9.59
N TYR A 143 -16.27 -1.47 8.49
CA TYR A 143 -17.61 -1.00 8.21
C TYR A 143 -18.42 -2.15 7.61
N GLU A 144 -19.68 -2.27 8.01
CA GLU A 144 -20.60 -3.33 7.60
C GLU A 144 -21.95 -2.74 7.17
N ASP A 145 -22.78 -3.59 6.55
CA ASP A 145 -24.19 -3.33 6.37
C ASP A 145 -24.99 -3.84 7.57
N ARG A 146 -25.52 -2.93 8.40
CA ARG A 146 -26.44 -3.30 9.50
C ARG A 146 -27.89 -2.96 9.24
N ARG A 147 -28.23 -2.37 8.10
CA ARG A 147 -29.62 -1.99 7.79
C ARG A 147 -30.39 -3.15 7.14
N PHE A 148 -30.74 -4.14 7.97
CA PHE A 148 -31.83 -5.14 7.82
C PHE A 148 -32.04 -5.89 6.49
N PRO A 149 -32.43 -7.19 6.53
CA PRO A 149 -32.85 -7.93 5.35
C PRO A 149 -34.22 -7.42 4.88
N GLY A 150 -34.28 -6.68 3.78
CA GLY A 150 -35.57 -6.33 3.18
C GLY A 150 -35.55 -5.23 2.13
N ASP A 151 -35.05 -4.03 2.46
CA ASP A 151 -35.45 -2.83 1.70
C ASP A 151 -34.36 -1.72 1.55
N SER A 152 -33.08 -2.00 1.79
CA SER A 152 -31.98 -1.10 1.41
C SER A 152 -31.02 -1.79 0.45
N PRO A 153 -30.42 -1.09 -0.53
CA PRO A 153 -29.28 -1.64 -1.23
C PRO A 153 -28.20 -1.91 -0.17
N ASN A 154 -27.58 -3.08 -0.24
CA ASN A 154 -26.59 -3.44 0.76
C ASN A 154 -25.51 -2.34 0.83
N GLY A 155 -25.01 -2.03 2.03
CA GLY A 155 -24.19 -0.85 2.30
C GLY A 155 -22.93 -1.09 3.13
N VAL A 156 -22.22 -0.01 3.45
CA VAL A 156 -21.06 0.03 4.36
C VAL A 156 -21.24 1.15 5.39
N ASP A 157 -22.49 1.33 5.84
CA ASP A 157 -22.95 2.52 6.55
C ASP A 157 -22.83 2.43 8.07
N SER A 158 -22.37 1.30 8.58
CA SER A 158 -22.29 1.01 10.01
C SER A 158 -20.86 0.72 10.42
N ALA A 159 -20.32 1.49 11.36
CA ALA A 159 -18.97 1.35 11.87
C ALA A 159 -18.81 0.15 12.82
N ASP A 160 -17.71 -0.57 12.69
CA ASP A 160 -17.23 -1.57 13.65
C ASP A 160 -16.24 -0.97 14.64
N THR A 161 -15.79 -1.76 15.63
CA THR A 161 -14.86 -1.26 16.64
C THR A 161 -13.55 -0.79 16.03
N GLN A 162 -13.14 -1.35 14.89
CA GLN A 162 -11.92 -0.93 14.20
C GLN A 162 -12.01 0.50 13.62
N ALA A 163 -13.20 0.97 13.23
CA ALA A 163 -13.40 2.28 12.63
C ALA A 163 -12.94 3.43 13.55
N GLU A 164 -13.15 3.29 14.87
CA GLU A 164 -12.72 4.28 15.87
C GLU A 164 -11.23 4.59 15.75
N VAL A 165 -10.41 3.57 15.50
CA VAL A 165 -8.96 3.76 15.35
C VAL A 165 -8.67 4.49 14.04
N THR A 166 -9.19 4.02 12.92
CA THR A 166 -8.89 4.59 11.60
C THR A 166 -9.36 6.04 11.48
N GLU A 167 -10.56 6.36 11.99
CA GLU A 167 -11.12 7.71 11.96
C GLU A 167 -10.34 8.71 12.82
N ALA A 168 -9.65 8.23 13.86
CA ALA A 168 -8.76 9.06 14.67
C ALA A 168 -7.47 9.47 13.93
N HIS A 169 -7.16 8.87 12.78
CA HIS A 169 -5.99 9.14 11.97
C HIS A 169 -6.40 9.64 10.57
N PRO A 170 -6.91 10.88 10.43
CA PRO A 170 -7.32 11.41 9.14
C PRO A 170 -6.14 11.68 8.20
N THR A 171 -6.42 11.78 6.89
CA THR A 171 -5.44 12.19 5.88
C THR A 171 -4.86 13.57 6.23
N THR A 172 -3.55 13.72 6.00
CA THR A 172 -2.82 14.98 6.15
C THR A 172 -2.12 15.36 4.85
N PRO A 173 -1.53 16.57 4.74
CA PRO A 173 -0.68 16.90 3.60
C PRO A 173 0.56 15.99 3.46
N SER A 174 0.99 15.33 4.55
CA SER A 174 2.18 14.48 4.58
C SER A 174 1.88 13.01 4.30
N TYR A 175 0.68 12.53 4.63
CA TYR A 175 0.31 11.13 4.43
C TYR A 175 -1.17 10.93 4.13
N LEU A 176 -1.48 9.91 3.34
CA LEU A 176 -2.85 9.54 3.00
C LEU A 176 -3.37 8.39 3.87
N ARG A 177 -4.67 8.45 4.18
CA ARG A 177 -5.43 7.46 4.95
C ARG A 177 -6.67 7.10 4.15
N GLY A 178 -7.03 5.81 4.14
CA GLY A 178 -8.21 5.34 3.43
C GLY A 178 -8.62 3.94 3.86
N VAL A 179 -9.65 3.40 3.23
CA VAL A 179 -10.19 2.07 3.47
C VAL A 179 -10.33 1.37 2.12
N ASN A 180 -9.90 0.12 2.03
CA ASN A 180 -10.11 -0.68 0.82
C ASN A 180 -11.59 -1.05 0.74
N VAL A 181 -12.23 -0.78 -0.39
CA VAL A 181 -13.63 -1.11 -0.65
C VAL A 181 -13.68 -2.18 -1.73
N SER A 182 -14.32 -3.30 -1.43
CA SER A 182 -14.70 -4.35 -2.37
C SER A 182 -16.19 -4.26 -2.60
N GLY A 183 -16.69 -4.38 -3.84
CA GLY A 183 -18.13 -4.42 -4.10
C GLY A 183 -18.64 -3.39 -5.12
N ALA A 184 -17.85 -2.36 -5.47
CA ALA A 184 -18.20 -1.41 -6.53
C ALA A 184 -18.29 -2.03 -7.96
N GLU A 185 -18.31 -3.36 -8.09
CA GLU A 185 -18.67 -4.11 -9.28
C GLU A 185 -20.18 -4.00 -9.58
N PHE A 186 -20.56 -3.03 -10.39
CA PHE A 186 -21.93 -2.97 -10.91
C PHE A 186 -22.20 -4.13 -11.88
N GLY A 187 -23.21 -4.94 -11.55
CA GLY A 187 -23.68 -6.04 -12.39
C GLY A 187 -22.86 -7.31 -12.28
N ALA A 188 -22.33 -7.69 -11.12
CA ALA A 188 -21.65 -8.98 -10.89
C ALA A 188 -22.17 -9.66 -9.61
N PRO A 189 -23.27 -10.44 -9.65
CA PRO A 189 -23.75 -11.12 -8.44
C PRO A 189 -22.97 -12.39 -8.14
N PHE A 190 -22.90 -12.73 -6.84
CA PHE A 190 -22.15 -13.85 -6.25
C PHE A 190 -22.61 -15.27 -6.66
N SER A 191 -23.67 -15.42 -7.47
CA SER A 191 -24.22 -16.74 -7.81
C SER A 191 -23.39 -17.45 -8.88
N THR A 192 -22.87 -18.62 -8.54
CA THR A 192 -22.15 -19.54 -9.44
C THR A 192 -23.08 -20.38 -10.34
N GLU A 193 -24.38 -20.05 -10.43
CA GLU A 193 -25.32 -20.87 -11.21
C GLU A 193 -25.11 -20.75 -12.74
N PRO A 194 -24.95 -21.88 -13.46
CA PRO A 194 -24.74 -21.90 -14.93
C PRO A 194 -25.89 -21.36 -15.76
N THR A 195 -27.10 -21.31 -15.18
CA THR A 195 -28.32 -20.77 -15.79
C THR A 195 -28.59 -19.32 -15.43
N SER A 196 -27.79 -18.74 -14.54
CA SER A 196 -27.92 -17.33 -14.20
C SER A 196 -27.45 -16.45 -15.38
N GLY A 197 -28.04 -15.26 -15.53
CA GLY A 197 -27.78 -14.32 -16.63
C GLY A 197 -26.36 -13.76 -16.72
N PHE A 198 -25.40 -14.38 -16.04
CA PHE A 198 -24.09 -13.84 -15.67
C PHE A 198 -22.91 -14.62 -16.29
N SER A 199 -23.09 -15.14 -17.50
CA SER A 199 -22.07 -15.88 -18.24
C SER A 199 -21.07 -14.95 -18.95
N ASN A 200 -19.77 -15.26 -18.86
CA ASN A 200 -18.66 -14.59 -19.56
C ASN A 200 -18.71 -14.66 -21.12
N ARG A 201 -19.78 -15.19 -21.72
CA ARG A 201 -19.95 -15.28 -23.17
C ARG A 201 -20.25 -13.94 -23.85
N HIS A 202 -20.66 -12.89 -23.13
CA HIS A 202 -21.14 -11.63 -23.73
C HIS A 202 -20.57 -10.36 -23.07
N LEU A 203 -19.24 -10.21 -23.11
CA LEU A 203 -18.51 -9.05 -22.57
C LEU A 203 -19.09 -7.70 -23.07
N GLY A 204 -19.30 -6.74 -22.15
CA GLY A 204 -19.54 -5.33 -22.48
C GLY A 204 -20.94 -4.97 -23.02
N ARG A 205 -21.95 -5.82 -22.84
CA ARG A 205 -23.36 -5.45 -23.12
C ARG A 205 -24.04 -4.95 -21.84
N TYR A 206 -24.76 -3.83 -21.95
CA TYR A 206 -25.72 -3.37 -20.94
C TYR A 206 -26.66 -4.53 -20.55
N ASP A 207 -26.89 -4.75 -19.25
CA ASP A 207 -27.62 -5.89 -18.65
C ASP A 207 -26.98 -7.29 -18.77
N ARG A 208 -25.65 -7.39 -18.96
CA ARG A 208 -24.89 -8.67 -18.94
C ARG A 208 -23.69 -8.55 -17.99
N ALA A 209 -23.59 -9.45 -17.00
CA ALA A 209 -22.52 -9.41 -16.01
C ALA A 209 -21.15 -9.87 -16.51
N CYS A 210 -20.12 -9.35 -15.86
CA CYS A 210 -18.74 -9.81 -15.97
C CYS A 210 -18.31 -10.43 -14.64
N HIS A 211 -17.65 -11.60 -14.67
CA HIS A 211 -17.00 -12.15 -13.49
C HIS A 211 -15.51 -11.83 -13.53
N TYR A 212 -15.03 -11.06 -12.55
CA TYR A 212 -13.60 -10.90 -12.31
C TYR A 212 -13.13 -12.03 -11.40
N VAL A 213 -12.26 -12.88 -11.93
CA VAL A 213 -11.48 -13.79 -11.08
C VAL A 213 -10.23 -13.00 -10.71
N GLY A 214 -10.05 -12.67 -9.43
CA GLY A 214 -9.04 -11.74 -8.89
C GLY A 214 -7.57 -12.18 -9.00
N ASP A 215 -7.15 -12.72 -10.14
CA ASP A 215 -5.77 -13.03 -10.50
C ASP A 215 -5.55 -12.75 -12.00
N TYR A 216 -4.29 -12.65 -12.45
CA TYR A 216 -4.00 -12.53 -13.88
C TYR A 216 -4.16 -13.89 -14.57
N TYR A 217 -5.26 -14.02 -15.31
CA TYR A 217 -5.56 -15.20 -16.12
C TYR A 217 -5.28 -14.94 -17.59
N VAL A 218 -4.66 -15.90 -18.26
CA VAL A 218 -4.69 -16.01 -19.72
C VAL A 218 -5.83 -16.94 -20.07
N GLU A 219 -6.77 -16.47 -20.90
CA GLU A 219 -7.87 -17.29 -21.36
C GLU A 219 -7.37 -18.46 -22.23
N HIS A 220 -7.85 -19.65 -21.90
CA HIS A 220 -7.68 -20.87 -22.68
C HIS A 220 -9.01 -21.63 -22.71
N ASN A 221 -9.62 -21.74 -23.89
CA ASN A 221 -10.84 -22.51 -24.13
C ASN A 221 -12.02 -22.14 -23.21
N GLY A 222 -12.20 -20.85 -22.92
CA GLY A 222 -13.24 -20.30 -22.04
C GLY A 222 -12.88 -20.30 -20.55
N CYS A 223 -11.70 -20.79 -20.17
CA CYS A 223 -11.23 -20.82 -18.79
C CYS A 223 -10.02 -19.91 -18.60
N GLY A 224 -10.03 -19.11 -17.53
CA GLY A 224 -8.83 -18.40 -17.12
C GLY A 224 -7.80 -19.38 -16.57
N VAL A 225 -6.55 -19.34 -17.08
CA VAL A 225 -5.42 -20.07 -16.50
C VAL A 225 -4.38 -19.10 -15.96
N ARG A 226 -4.00 -19.27 -14.70
CA ARG A 226 -3.01 -18.44 -14.03
C ARG A 226 -1.60 -18.78 -14.52
N TYR A 227 -0.87 -17.77 -14.99
CA TYR A 227 0.56 -17.89 -15.27
C TYR A 227 1.33 -16.82 -14.51
N PRO A 228 2.50 -17.15 -13.94
CA PRO A 228 3.28 -16.16 -13.23
C PRO A 228 3.99 -15.23 -14.22
N ILE A 229 4.06 -13.95 -13.87
CA ILE A 229 4.77 -12.92 -14.65
C ILE A 229 6.23 -13.31 -14.82
N GLY A 230 6.75 -13.21 -16.04
CA GLY A 230 8.12 -13.64 -16.38
C GLY A 230 8.23 -15.10 -16.82
N SER A 231 7.16 -15.89 -16.73
CA SER A 231 7.14 -17.23 -17.32
C SER A 231 7.13 -17.20 -18.84
N ARG A 232 7.39 -18.36 -19.47
CA ARG A 232 7.29 -18.51 -20.94
C ARG A 232 5.90 -18.15 -21.49
N ARG A 233 4.84 -18.43 -20.74
CA ARG A 233 3.44 -18.18 -21.14
C ARG A 233 2.96 -16.77 -20.80
N LEU A 234 3.52 -16.14 -19.76
CA LEU A 234 3.30 -14.73 -19.44
C LEU A 234 4.63 -13.97 -19.32
N PRO A 235 5.35 -13.71 -20.42
CA PRO A 235 6.58 -12.92 -20.37
C PRO A 235 6.28 -11.48 -19.93
N ILE A 236 7.25 -10.84 -19.27
CA ILE A 236 7.12 -9.46 -18.71
C ILE A 236 6.52 -8.47 -19.72
N ARG A 237 6.83 -8.60 -21.02
CA ARG A 237 6.29 -7.72 -22.07
C ARG A 237 4.77 -7.66 -22.11
N PHE A 238 4.05 -8.72 -21.72
CA PHE A 238 2.59 -8.70 -21.70
C PHE A 238 2.04 -7.90 -20.52
N PHE A 239 2.70 -7.98 -19.36
CA PHE A 239 2.38 -7.12 -18.21
C PHE A 239 2.61 -5.64 -18.55
N VAL A 240 3.72 -5.33 -19.23
CA VAL A 240 4.03 -3.97 -19.72
C VAL A 240 3.01 -3.50 -20.75
N ASP A 241 2.63 -4.36 -21.71
CA ASP A 241 1.65 -4.01 -22.74
C ASP A 241 0.26 -3.73 -22.15
N LEU A 242 -0.16 -4.50 -21.15
CA LEU A 242 -1.40 -4.24 -20.43
C LEU A 242 -1.39 -2.84 -19.81
N TRP A 243 -0.36 -2.52 -19.02
CA TRP A 243 -0.30 -1.22 -18.33
C TRP A 243 -0.20 -0.04 -19.30
N ARG A 244 0.51 -0.22 -20.43
CA ARG A 244 0.51 0.74 -21.54
C ARG A 244 -0.91 1.01 -22.06
N ARG A 245 -1.71 -0.04 -22.26
CA ARG A 245 -3.08 0.09 -22.78
C ARG A 245 -4.04 0.68 -21.75
N LEU A 246 -4.00 0.19 -20.51
CA LEU A 246 -4.84 0.70 -19.42
C LEU A 246 -4.60 2.20 -19.20
N SER A 247 -3.35 2.62 -19.07
CA SER A 247 -3.04 4.05 -18.93
C SER A 247 -3.46 4.85 -20.16
N ALA A 248 -3.22 4.38 -21.38
CA ALA A 248 -3.68 5.09 -22.59
C ALA A 248 -5.21 5.30 -22.62
N SER A 249 -5.98 4.32 -22.15
CA SER A 249 -7.44 4.40 -22.06
C SER A 249 -7.93 5.35 -20.95
N PHE A 250 -7.23 5.40 -19.82
CA PHE A 250 -7.70 6.14 -18.64
C PHE A 250 -6.95 7.45 -18.37
N ARG A 251 -5.92 7.81 -19.16
CA ARG A 251 -5.11 9.01 -18.90
C ARG A 251 -5.91 10.32 -18.91
N GLY A 252 -7.06 10.37 -19.58
CA GLY A 252 -7.96 11.52 -19.60
C GLY A 252 -9.08 11.47 -18.55
N ALA A 253 -9.20 10.37 -17.80
CA ALA A 253 -10.31 10.16 -16.89
C ALA A 253 -10.09 10.93 -15.57
N PRO A 254 -10.97 11.89 -15.21
CA PRO A 254 -10.81 12.68 -13.98
C PRO A 254 -11.08 11.85 -12.71
N GLY A 255 -11.85 10.77 -12.81
CA GLY A 255 -12.18 9.89 -11.67
C GLY A 255 -11.07 8.91 -11.26
N ILE A 256 -9.93 8.88 -11.95
CA ILE A 256 -8.83 7.95 -11.64
C ILE A 256 -7.69 8.72 -10.96
N ALA A 257 -7.54 8.48 -9.65
CA ALA A 257 -6.49 9.08 -8.83
C ALA A 257 -5.10 8.48 -9.09
N GLY A 258 -5.03 7.18 -9.38
CA GLY A 258 -3.78 6.46 -9.60
C GLY A 258 -3.99 5.00 -10.01
N TYR A 259 -2.87 4.30 -10.20
CA TYR A 259 -2.83 2.91 -10.64
C TYR A 259 -2.10 2.01 -9.63
N GLY A 260 -2.76 0.99 -9.10
CA GLY A 260 -2.10 -0.11 -8.40
C GLY A 260 -1.65 -1.17 -9.40
N LEU A 261 -0.34 -1.37 -9.56
CA LEU A 261 0.18 -2.22 -10.64
C LEU A 261 -0.21 -3.70 -10.52
N MET A 262 -0.27 -4.19 -9.29
CA MET A 262 -0.51 -5.60 -8.96
C MET A 262 -0.83 -5.70 -7.48
N ASN A 263 -1.81 -6.54 -7.14
CA ASN A 263 -2.02 -6.95 -5.77
C ASN A 263 -1.11 -8.12 -5.42
N GLU A 264 -0.41 -8.02 -4.29
CA GLU A 264 0.34 -9.10 -3.64
C GLU A 264 1.22 -9.93 -4.60
N PRO A 265 2.17 -9.31 -5.33
CA PRO A 265 3.00 -10.03 -6.29
C PRO A 265 3.80 -11.14 -5.59
N ALA A 266 3.51 -12.37 -5.97
CA ALA A 266 4.12 -13.58 -5.41
C ALA A 266 4.27 -14.66 -6.47
N ARG A 267 5.07 -15.69 -6.17
CA ARG A 267 5.28 -16.87 -7.04
C ARG A 267 5.82 -16.53 -8.43
N VAL A 268 6.58 -15.44 -8.52
CA VAL A 268 7.32 -15.04 -9.72
C VAL A 268 8.49 -16.02 -9.92
N PRO A 269 8.71 -16.60 -11.11
CA PRO A 269 9.83 -17.49 -11.35
C PRO A 269 11.16 -16.73 -11.35
N ARG A 270 12.27 -17.47 -11.21
CA ARG A 270 13.57 -16.96 -11.63
C ARG A 270 13.60 -16.81 -13.15
N VAL A 271 14.24 -15.76 -13.64
CA VAL A 271 14.44 -15.51 -15.07
C VAL A 271 15.92 -15.20 -15.28
N GLY A 272 16.64 -16.14 -15.90
CA GLY A 272 18.11 -16.11 -15.89
C GLY A 272 18.63 -16.09 -14.45
N ASP A 273 19.56 -15.17 -14.17
CA ASP A 273 20.17 -15.02 -12.84
C ASP A 273 19.33 -14.16 -11.88
N LEU A 274 18.23 -13.56 -12.34
CA LEU A 274 17.40 -12.71 -11.49
C LEU A 274 16.64 -13.55 -10.46
N SER A 275 16.72 -13.13 -9.20
CA SER A 275 15.85 -13.63 -8.13
C SER A 275 14.38 -13.25 -8.43
N PRO A 276 13.39 -13.96 -7.87
CA PRO A 276 11.97 -13.61 -8.03
C PRO A 276 11.64 -12.14 -7.72
N ALA A 277 12.21 -11.59 -6.64
CA ALA A 277 12.04 -10.18 -6.28
C ALA A 277 12.60 -9.24 -7.38
N ARG A 278 13.77 -9.55 -7.93
CA ARG A 278 14.36 -8.75 -9.03
C ARG A 278 13.63 -8.90 -10.35
N VAL A 279 13.00 -10.04 -10.60
CA VAL A 279 12.09 -10.21 -11.75
C VAL A 279 10.86 -9.32 -11.58
N TRP A 280 10.29 -9.27 -10.37
CA TRP A 280 9.16 -8.38 -10.07
C TRP A 280 9.55 -6.90 -10.21
N GLU A 281 10.66 -6.46 -9.61
CA GLU A 281 11.17 -5.09 -9.75
C GLU A 281 11.38 -4.69 -11.22
N ASN A 282 11.95 -5.57 -12.03
CA ASN A 282 12.10 -5.34 -13.47
C ASN A 282 10.74 -5.21 -14.17
N ALA A 283 9.78 -6.07 -13.83
CA ALA A 283 8.45 -6.03 -14.44
C ALA A 283 7.69 -4.75 -14.07
N SER A 284 7.70 -4.36 -12.80
CA SER A 284 7.01 -3.17 -12.30
C SER A 284 7.65 -1.89 -12.80
N GLN A 285 8.99 -1.80 -12.83
CA GLN A 285 9.69 -0.65 -13.39
C GLN A 285 9.37 -0.47 -14.87
N ARG A 286 9.40 -1.54 -15.67
CA ARG A 286 9.06 -1.45 -17.09
C ARG A 286 7.59 -1.08 -17.35
N ALA A 287 6.68 -1.49 -16.48
CA ALA A 287 5.28 -1.07 -16.56
C ALA A 287 5.14 0.42 -16.24
N LEU A 288 5.82 0.91 -15.18
CA LEU A 288 5.90 2.33 -14.86
C LEU A 288 6.47 3.14 -16.03
N ASP A 289 7.59 2.71 -16.61
CA ASP A 289 8.22 3.38 -17.75
C ASP A 289 7.28 3.48 -18.95
N ALA A 290 6.49 2.43 -19.22
CA ALA A 290 5.50 2.43 -20.30
C ALA A 290 4.35 3.41 -20.05
N ILE A 291 3.86 3.51 -18.80
CA ILE A 291 2.86 4.50 -18.38
C ILE A 291 3.41 5.92 -18.59
N ARG A 292 4.64 6.19 -18.11
CA ARG A 292 5.27 7.51 -18.21
C ARG A 292 5.58 7.91 -19.66
N SER A 293 6.03 6.96 -20.48
CA SER A 293 6.27 7.18 -21.91
C SER A 293 4.98 7.53 -22.68
N GLY A 294 3.81 7.09 -22.18
CA GLY A 294 2.49 7.45 -22.70
C GLY A 294 2.00 8.86 -22.31
N GLY A 295 2.79 9.61 -21.52
CA GLY A 295 2.48 10.95 -21.04
C GLY A 295 1.57 10.98 -19.81
N ASP A 296 1.36 9.85 -19.14
CA ASP A 296 0.50 9.77 -17.96
C ASP A 296 1.30 9.98 -16.67
N GLY A 297 1.05 11.11 -16.00
CA GLY A 297 1.74 11.52 -14.78
C GLY A 297 1.08 11.09 -13.47
N ARG A 298 0.01 10.28 -13.51
CA ARG A 298 -0.74 9.87 -12.31
C ARG A 298 0.11 9.11 -11.30
N LEU A 299 -0.35 9.08 -10.05
CA LEU A 299 0.18 8.21 -9.01
C LEU A 299 0.21 6.75 -9.50
N VAL A 300 1.32 6.06 -9.25
CA VAL A 300 1.44 4.61 -9.50
C VAL A 300 1.91 3.96 -8.20
N LEU A 301 1.06 3.08 -7.66
CA LEU A 301 1.34 2.28 -6.47
C LEU A 301 1.98 0.96 -6.91
N VAL A 302 3.21 0.74 -6.44
CA VAL A 302 3.99 -0.47 -6.73
C VAL A 302 4.19 -1.24 -5.44
N GLN A 303 3.56 -2.41 -5.35
CA GLN A 303 3.70 -3.28 -4.18
C GLN A 303 5.02 -4.06 -4.20
N GLY A 304 5.44 -4.56 -3.03
CA GLY A 304 6.65 -5.38 -2.86
C GLY A 304 6.40 -6.84 -3.16
N TYR A 305 7.45 -7.57 -3.52
CA TYR A 305 7.42 -9.01 -3.73
C TYR A 305 7.18 -9.80 -2.43
N GLU A 306 6.61 -11.00 -2.58
CA GLU A 306 6.26 -11.94 -1.50
C GLU A 306 5.02 -11.49 -0.72
N TRP A 307 3.90 -11.38 -1.44
CA TRP A 307 2.59 -10.98 -0.91
C TRP A 307 2.59 -9.59 -0.28
N ALA A 308 3.43 -8.68 -0.80
CA ALA A 308 3.55 -7.30 -0.33
C ALA A 308 3.81 -7.13 1.19
N GLY A 309 4.33 -8.17 1.87
CA GLY A 309 4.54 -8.13 3.31
C GLY A 309 5.60 -7.12 3.72
N ALA A 310 5.20 -6.08 4.46
CA ALA A 310 6.08 -5.01 4.95
C ALA A 310 7.31 -5.55 5.71
N GLN A 311 7.11 -6.60 6.52
CA GLN A 311 8.15 -7.29 7.28
C GLN A 311 9.20 -7.99 6.41
N ARG A 312 8.85 -8.37 5.18
CA ARG A 312 9.75 -9.00 4.20
C ARG A 312 10.46 -7.99 3.32
N TRP A 313 9.97 -6.75 3.27
CA TRP A 313 10.48 -5.73 2.35
C TRP A 313 12.00 -5.59 2.38
N PRO A 314 12.67 -5.39 3.53
CA PRO A 314 14.12 -5.16 3.50
C PRO A 314 14.92 -6.38 3.02
N ALA A 315 14.37 -7.59 3.16
CA ALA A 315 15.01 -8.82 2.69
C ALA A 315 14.83 -9.01 1.17
N ASN A 316 13.65 -8.68 0.64
CA ASN A 316 13.34 -8.83 -0.78
C ASN A 316 13.88 -7.67 -1.62
N HIS A 317 13.94 -6.48 -1.03
CA HIS A 317 14.20 -5.21 -1.71
C HIS A 317 15.32 -4.38 -1.05
N PRO A 318 16.53 -4.97 -0.80
CA PRO A 318 17.59 -4.26 -0.09
C PRO A 318 18.17 -3.06 -0.87
N GLU A 319 17.98 -3.04 -2.19
CA GLU A 319 18.53 -2.04 -3.11
C GLU A 319 17.47 -1.43 -4.04
N ALA A 320 16.19 -1.66 -3.75
CA ALA A 320 15.10 -1.27 -4.65
C ALA A 320 14.96 0.24 -4.79
#